data_AF-A0A8S3I347-F1
#
_entry.id   AF-A0A8S3I347-F1
#
_cell.length_a   1.000
_cell.length_b   1.000
_cell.length_c   1.000
_cell.angle_alpha   90.00
_cell.angle_beta   90.00
_cell.angle_gamma   90.00
#
_symmetry.space_group_name_H-M   'P 1'
#
loop_
_entity.id
_entity.type
_entity.pdbx_description
1 polymer ?
#
loop_
_entity_poly.entity_id
_entity_poly.type
_entity_poly.pdbx_seq_one_letter_code
_entity_poly.pdbx_strand_id
1 'polypeptide(L)'
;APFQTVGRFSWVEEKLLVQQEIWPVEAVAINFGQWETAGSYDKRLMDCHAYAHLLLDLTFINACDDTFFSALKGRVDQPPNYLKQNTQLLHFERLQNYEFDSQQMANFSQRLNNEESNLKGVTTDLQNVQTDLQGLKDVVQNLTTGMEAMTTLLGK
;
A
#
# COMPACT_ATOMS: atom_id res chain seq x y z
N ALA A 1 -8.06 -22.19 3.75
CA ALA A 1 -7.47 -23.44 3.24
C ALA A 1 -6.45 -23.92 4.27
N PRO A 2 -6.45 -25.20 4.67
CA PRO A 2 -5.44 -25.70 5.61
C PRO A 2 -4.08 -25.72 4.91
N PHE A 3 -3.05 -25.34 5.66
CA PHE A 3 -1.66 -25.29 5.20
C PHE A 3 -1.26 -26.65 4.60
N GLN A 4 -0.94 -26.67 3.31
CA GLN A 4 -0.25 -27.80 2.68
C GLN A 4 1.23 -27.72 3.08
N THR A 5 1.70 -28.69 3.84
CA THR A 5 3.14 -28.95 4.03
C THR A 5 3.74 -29.37 2.70
N VAL A 6 4.39 -28.43 2.01
CA VAL A 6 5.16 -28.71 0.80
C VAL A 6 6.55 -29.20 1.21
N GLY A 7 6.85 -30.45 0.89
CA GLY A 7 8.20 -31.02 0.96
C GLY A 7 8.44 -31.92 2.17
N ARG A 8 8.29 -33.23 1.98
CA ARG A 8 8.88 -34.23 2.86
C ARG A 8 10.37 -34.32 2.50
N PHE A 9 11.25 -33.80 3.35
CA PHE A 9 12.71 -33.82 3.14
C PHE A 9 13.27 -35.22 3.40
N SER A 10 12.99 -36.17 2.50
CA SER A 10 13.37 -37.59 2.66
C SER A 10 14.88 -37.83 2.77
N TRP A 11 15.71 -36.91 2.26
CA TRP A 11 17.18 -37.00 2.33
C TRP A 11 17.76 -36.59 3.69
N VAL A 12 17.02 -35.83 4.49
CA VAL A 12 17.47 -35.41 5.83
C VAL A 12 17.14 -36.51 6.86
N GLU A 13 16.00 -37.19 6.71
CA GLU A 13 15.60 -38.31 7.57
C GLU A 13 16.57 -39.50 7.47
N GLU A 14 17.06 -39.84 6.27
CA GLU A 14 17.90 -41.03 6.05
C GLU A 14 19.32 -40.90 6.62
N LYS A 15 19.87 -39.67 6.72
CA LYS A 15 21.16 -39.44 7.39
C LYS A 15 21.04 -39.19 8.88
N LEU A 16 19.93 -38.64 9.36
CA LEU A 16 19.68 -38.42 10.80
C LEU A 16 19.46 -39.73 11.56
N LEU A 17 18.92 -40.77 10.92
CA LEU A 17 18.66 -42.06 11.56
C LEU A 17 19.90 -42.96 11.70
N VAL A 18 20.98 -42.68 10.95
CA VAL A 18 22.19 -43.53 10.90
C VAL A 18 23.25 -43.11 11.93
N GLN A 19 23.17 -41.90 12.47
CA GLN A 19 23.99 -41.44 13.59
C GLN A 19 23.10 -41.23 14.82
N GLN A 20 23.07 -42.23 15.71
CA GLN A 20 22.54 -42.08 17.08
C GLN A 20 23.44 -41.15 17.93
N GLU A 21 23.81 -39.99 17.41
CA GLU A 21 24.33 -38.92 18.25
C GLU A 21 23.14 -38.19 18.86
N ILE A 22 23.10 -38.14 20.19
CA ILE A 22 22.07 -37.40 20.92
C ILE A 22 22.29 -35.93 20.59
N TRP A 23 21.48 -35.39 19.68
CA TRP A 23 21.53 -33.98 19.32
C TRP A 23 21.08 -33.15 20.52
N PRO A 24 21.86 -32.15 20.95
CA PRO A 24 21.54 -31.36 22.14
C PRO A 24 20.47 -30.29 21.85
N VAL A 25 19.57 -30.53 20.89
CA VAL A 25 18.54 -29.57 20.48
C VAL A 25 17.19 -30.10 20.98
N GLU A 26 16.62 -29.43 21.97
CA GLU A 26 15.32 -29.78 22.55
C GLU A 26 14.15 -29.30 21.68
N ALA A 27 14.30 -28.14 21.04
CA ALA A 27 13.27 -27.57 20.19
C ALA A 27 13.83 -26.65 19.10
N VAL A 28 13.09 -26.55 18.00
CA VAL A 28 13.36 -25.60 16.91
C VAL A 28 12.11 -24.78 16.68
N ALA A 29 12.24 -23.46 16.68
CA ALA A 29 11.18 -22.54 16.28
C ALA A 29 11.67 -21.67 15.12
N ILE A 30 10.91 -21.64 14.02
CA ILE A 30 11.24 -20.83 12.86
C ILE A 30 10.19 -19.73 12.74
N ASN A 31 10.64 -18.48 12.85
CA ASN A 31 9.79 -17.31 12.67
C ASN A 31 10.11 -16.67 11.33
N PHE A 32 9.08 -16.54 10.49
CA PHE A 32 9.16 -15.75 9.27
C PHE A 32 8.68 -14.35 9.58
N GLY A 33 9.53 -13.36 9.34
CA GLY A 33 9.21 -11.95 9.55
C GLY A 33 9.38 -11.17 8.26
N GLN A 34 8.47 -10.21 8.03
CA GLN A 34 8.75 -9.11 7.12
C GLN A 34 9.43 -8.03 7.95
N TRP A 35 10.73 -7.83 7.72
CA TRP A 35 11.39 -6.58 8.11
C TRP A 35 11.43 -5.71 6.87
N GLU A 36 10.80 -4.54 6.94
CA GLU A 36 11.11 -3.47 6.00
C GLU A 36 12.54 -3.04 6.33
N THR A 37 13.52 -3.52 5.57
CA THR A 37 14.86 -2.94 5.63
C THR A 37 14.72 -1.46 5.29
N ALA A 38 14.96 -0.59 6.28
CA ALA A 38 14.84 0.87 6.16
C ALA A 38 15.69 1.48 5.03
N GLY A 39 16.53 0.69 4.34
CA GLY A 39 17.35 1.09 3.20
C GLY A 39 17.11 0.33 1.89
N SER A 40 16.04 -0.48 1.75
CA SER A 40 15.75 -1.11 0.45
C SER A 40 15.25 -0.07 -0.55
N TYR A 41 15.93 0.01 -1.70
CA TYR A 41 15.58 0.90 -2.81
C TYR A 41 14.28 0.46 -3.53
N ASP A 42 13.85 -0.79 -3.34
CA ASP A 42 12.63 -1.33 -3.94
C ASP A 42 11.60 -1.70 -2.86
N LYS A 43 10.50 -0.93 -2.80
CA LYS A 43 9.38 -1.14 -1.89
C LYS A 43 8.63 -2.46 -2.11
N ARG A 44 8.93 -3.19 -3.19
CA ARG A 44 8.34 -4.50 -3.51
C ARG A 44 9.26 -5.67 -3.18
N LEU A 45 10.54 -5.42 -2.88
CA LEU A 45 11.44 -6.42 -2.32
C LEU A 45 11.12 -6.58 -0.84
N MET A 46 10.11 -7.40 -0.55
CA MET A 46 9.92 -7.95 0.79
C MET A 46 11.05 -8.97 1.01
N ASP A 47 12.15 -8.55 1.63
CA ASP A 47 13.17 -9.51 2.04
C ASP A 47 12.59 -10.40 3.13
N CYS A 48 12.07 -11.55 2.72
CA CYS A 48 11.60 -12.60 3.59
C CYS A 48 12.79 -13.16 4.37
N HIS A 49 12.99 -12.69 5.60
CA HIS A 49 14.00 -13.25 6.49
C HIS A 49 13.35 -14.30 7.41
N ALA A 50 13.99 -15.45 7.53
CA ALA A 50 13.63 -16.49 8.48
C ALA A 50 14.61 -16.45 9.65
N TYR A 51 14.10 -16.32 10.87
CA TYR A 51 14.88 -16.53 12.09
C TYR A 51 14.62 -17.95 12.59
N ALA A 52 15.66 -18.77 12.62
CA ALA A 52 15.63 -20.05 13.31
C ALA A 52 16.11 -19.84 14.76
N HIS A 53 15.27 -20.22 15.70
CA HIS A 53 15.59 -20.33 17.12
C HIS A 53 15.83 -21.81 17.43
N LEU A 54 16.98 -22.10 18.02
CA LEU A 54 17.34 -23.43 18.51
C LEU A 54 17.32 -23.37 20.05
N LEU A 55 16.54 -24.23 20.68
CA LEU A 55 16.60 -24.48 22.11
C LEU A 55 17.56 -25.64 22.35
N LEU A 56 18.62 -25.40 23.11
CA LEU A 56 19.62 -26.41 23.40
C LEU A 56 19.41 -27.00 24.79
N ASP A 57 19.72 -28.28 24.95
CA ASP A 57 19.67 -29.00 26.23
C ASP A 57 20.59 -28.35 27.27
N LEU A 58 20.08 -28.20 28.49
CA LEU A 58 20.79 -27.52 29.57
C LEU A 58 22.04 -28.30 30.02
N THR A 59 22.01 -29.64 29.97
CA THR A 59 23.16 -30.48 30.33
C THR A 59 24.30 -30.29 29.34
N PHE A 60 23.97 -30.23 28.05
CA PHE A 60 24.91 -29.89 26.98
C PHE A 60 25.47 -28.48 27.18
N ILE A 61 24.61 -27.49 27.44
CA ILE A 61 25.05 -26.11 27.70
C ILE A 61 26.04 -26.05 28.88
N ASN A 62 25.77 -26.78 29.96
CA ASN A 62 26.66 -26.78 31.12
C ASN A 62 27.97 -27.55 30.87
N ALA A 63 28.01 -28.42 29.87
CA ALA A 63 29.19 -29.22 29.52
C ALA A 63 30.13 -28.53 28.53
N CYS A 64 29.66 -27.53 27.76
CA CYS A 64 30.56 -26.80 26.86
C CYS A 64 31.37 -25.73 27.60
N ASP A 65 32.59 -25.48 27.12
CA ASP A 65 33.48 -24.49 27.71
C ASP A 65 33.14 -23.04 27.32
N ASP A 66 33.84 -22.10 27.96
CA ASP A 66 33.68 -20.67 27.72
C ASP A 66 34.03 -20.22 26.28
N THR A 67 34.75 -21.04 25.53
CA THR A 67 35.13 -20.75 24.14
C THR A 67 33.98 -21.03 23.18
N PHE A 68 33.21 -22.09 23.44
CA PHE A 68 32.01 -22.46 22.68
C PHE A 68 30.89 -21.41 22.83
N PHE A 69 30.70 -20.88 24.04
CA PHE A 69 29.62 -19.95 24.34
C PHE A 69 29.88 -18.48 24.02
N SER A 70 31.10 -18.09 23.66
CA SER A 70 31.43 -16.67 23.41
C SER A 70 30.50 -15.99 22.39
N ALA A 71 30.07 -16.72 21.36
CA ALA A 71 29.11 -16.25 20.35
C ALA A 71 27.63 -16.32 20.79
N LEU A 72 27.30 -17.14 21.80
CA LEU A 72 25.94 -17.40 22.29
C LEU A 72 25.61 -16.67 23.61
N LYS A 73 26.63 -16.22 24.35
CA LYS A 73 26.54 -15.49 25.64
C LYS A 73 25.81 -14.15 25.56
N GLY A 74 25.50 -13.64 24.37
CA GLY A 74 24.81 -12.36 24.19
C GLY A 74 23.33 -12.35 24.60
N ARG A 75 22.72 -13.49 24.96
CA ARG A 75 21.28 -13.59 25.26
C ARG A 75 20.95 -14.48 26.47
N VAL A 76 21.70 -14.33 27.56
CA VAL A 76 21.43 -15.06 28.81
C VAL A 76 20.31 -14.38 29.62
N ASP A 77 20.13 -13.07 29.47
CA ASP A 77 19.05 -12.31 30.10
C ASP A 77 17.76 -12.34 29.28
N GLN A 78 16.60 -12.20 29.95
CA GLN A 78 15.32 -12.06 29.27
C GLN A 78 15.40 -10.87 28.29
N PRO A 79 15.27 -11.09 26.98
CA PRO A 79 15.44 -10.02 26.01
C PRO A 79 14.37 -8.96 26.28
N PRO A 80 14.72 -7.66 26.20
CA PRO A 80 13.71 -6.61 26.15
C PRO A 80 12.69 -6.96 25.06
N ASN A 81 11.40 -6.74 25.33
CA ASN A 81 10.33 -7.16 24.43
C ASN A 81 10.22 -6.22 23.22
N TYR A 82 11.28 -6.18 22.40
CA TYR A 82 11.42 -5.36 21.20
C TYR A 82 10.33 -5.70 20.17
N LEU A 83 9.87 -6.96 20.14
CA LEU A 83 8.80 -7.40 19.23
C LEU A 83 7.49 -6.66 19.51
N LYS A 84 7.12 -6.48 20.79
CA LYS A 84 5.88 -5.78 21.15
C LYS A 84 5.97 -4.26 20.91
N GLN A 85 7.11 -3.64 21.18
CA GLN A 85 7.30 -2.21 20.91
C GLN A 85 7.34 -1.90 19.40
N ASN A 86 8.08 -2.68 18.61
CA ASN A 86 8.17 -2.47 17.16
C ASN A 86 6.82 -2.70 16.47
N THR A 87 6.04 -3.70 16.90
CA THR A 87 4.70 -3.94 16.33
C THR A 87 3.72 -2.82 16.64
N GLN A 88 3.77 -2.23 17.84
CA GLN A 88 2.93 -1.08 18.19
C GLN A 88 3.30 0.17 17.38
N LEU A 89 4.60 0.46 17.23
CA LEU A 89 5.06 1.60 16.45
C LEU A 89 4.70 1.47 14.97
N LEU A 90 4.99 0.32 14.36
CA LEU A 90 4.64 0.04 12.96
C LEU A 90 3.12 0.07 12.73
N HIS A 91 2.33 -0.43 13.69
CA HIS A 91 0.88 -0.37 13.58
C HIS A 91 0.37 1.06 13.68
N PHE A 92 0.93 1.86 14.59
CA PHE A 92 0.60 3.28 14.74
C PHE A 92 0.93 4.07 13.46
N GLU A 93 2.14 3.90 12.90
CA GLU A 93 2.53 4.55 11.64
C GLU A 93 1.61 4.17 10.47
N ARG A 94 1.23 2.88 10.37
CA ARG A 94 0.28 2.41 9.36
C ARG A 94 -1.10 3.08 9.52
N LEU A 95 -1.62 3.16 10.74
CA LEU A 95 -2.90 3.82 11.00
C LEU A 95 -2.85 5.31 10.66
N GLN A 96 -1.78 6.02 11.04
CA GLN A 96 -1.61 7.43 10.69
C GLN A 96 -1.55 7.64 9.17
N ASN A 97 -0.86 6.76 8.44
CA ASN A 97 -0.82 6.83 6.98
C ASN A 97 -2.21 6.61 6.37
N TYR A 98 -2.99 5.65 6.88
CA TYR A 98 -4.37 5.46 6.41
C TYR A 98 -5.28 6.66 6.70
N GLU A 99 -5.13 7.29 7.87
CA GLU A 99 -5.87 8.51 8.20
C GLU A 99 -5.50 9.66 7.25
N PHE A 100 -4.21 9.85 6.98
CA PHE A 100 -3.74 10.84 6.03
C PHE A 100 -4.29 10.60 4.62
N ASP A 101 -4.20 9.36 4.12
CA ASP A 101 -4.73 8.99 2.80
C ASP A 101 -6.24 9.21 2.73
N SER A 102 -6.97 8.88 3.80
CA SER A 102 -8.42 9.12 3.89
C SER A 102 -8.76 10.61 3.80
N GLN A 103 -8.01 11.48 4.50
CA GLN A 103 -8.18 12.93 4.41
C GLN A 103 -7.88 13.46 3.00
N GLN A 104 -6.82 12.97 2.37
CA GLN A 104 -6.47 13.34 1.00
C GLN A 104 -7.56 12.94 0.00
N MET A 105 -8.16 11.76 0.18
CA MET A 105 -9.30 11.30 -0.63
C MET A 105 -10.56 12.14 -0.43
N ALA A 106 -10.83 12.59 0.81
CA ALA A 106 -11.92 13.50 1.10
C ALA A 106 -11.73 14.86 0.39
N ASN A 107 -10.52 15.43 0.49
CA ASN A 107 -10.17 16.67 -0.20
C ASN A 107 -10.30 16.54 -1.72
N PHE A 108 -9.86 15.42 -2.29
CA PHE A 108 -10.00 15.15 -3.72
C PHE A 108 -11.47 15.06 -4.15
N SER A 109 -12.30 14.35 -3.37
CA SER A 109 -13.75 14.27 -3.62
C SER A 109 -14.42 15.65 -3.59
N GLN A 110 -14.05 16.51 -2.64
CA GLN A 110 -14.57 17.87 -2.57
C GLN A 110 -14.20 18.69 -3.81
N ARG A 111 -12.94 18.58 -4.27
CA ARG A 111 -12.49 19.26 -5.49
C ARG A 111 -13.28 18.79 -6.71
N LEU A 112 -13.50 17.49 -6.86
CA LEU A 112 -14.31 16.95 -7.96
C LEU A 112 -15.75 17.50 -7.94
N ASN A 113 -16.38 17.58 -6.78
CA ASN A 113 -17.72 18.15 -6.65
C ASN A 113 -17.77 19.63 -7.05
N ASN A 114 -16.74 20.40 -6.70
CA ASN A 114 -16.62 21.80 -7.10
C ASN A 114 -16.47 21.93 -8.63
N GLU A 115 -15.62 21.11 -9.24
CA GLU A 115 -15.45 21.08 -10.70
C GLU A 115 -16.74 20.68 -11.42
N GLU A 116 -17.50 19.73 -10.88
CA GLU A 116 -18.81 19.36 -11.43
C GLU A 116 -19.79 20.54 -11.39
N SER A 117 -19.82 21.28 -10.27
CA SER A 117 -20.64 22.49 -10.15
C SER A 117 -20.22 23.57 -11.15
N ASN A 118 -18.92 23.78 -11.34
CA ASN A 118 -18.40 24.73 -12.32
C ASN A 118 -18.82 24.36 -13.74
N LEU A 119 -18.70 23.08 -14.11
CA LEU A 119 -19.12 22.57 -15.42
C LEU A 119 -20.63 22.75 -15.67
N LYS A 120 -21.47 22.58 -14.64
CA LYS A 120 -22.90 22.89 -14.73
C LYS A 120 -23.13 24.38 -15.00
N GLY A 121 -22.41 25.26 -14.31
CA GLY A 121 -22.45 26.70 -14.55
C GLY A 121 -22.10 27.07 -16.00
N VAL A 122 -20.97 26.55 -16.49
CA VAL A 122 -20.53 26.75 -17.90
C VAL A 122 -21.57 26.23 -18.89
N THR A 123 -22.21 25.10 -18.60
CA THR A 123 -23.29 24.56 -19.45
C THR A 123 -24.47 25.52 -19.53
N THR A 124 -24.89 26.11 -18.42
CA THR A 124 -25.95 27.12 -18.40
C THR A 124 -25.55 28.38 -19.18
N ASP A 125 -24.32 28.85 -19.02
CA ASP A 125 -23.83 30.02 -19.76
C ASP A 125 -23.83 29.77 -21.28
N LEU A 126 -23.42 28.58 -21.71
CA LEU A 126 -23.47 28.19 -23.12
C LEU A 126 -24.91 28.14 -23.67
N GLN A 127 -25.87 27.66 -22.87
CA GLN A 127 -27.29 27.68 -23.25
C GLN A 127 -27.80 29.12 -23.43
N ASN A 128 -27.43 30.03 -22.52
CA ASN A 128 -27.79 31.44 -22.64
C ASN A 128 -27.20 32.08 -23.90
N VAL A 129 -25.91 31.84 -24.18
CA VAL A 129 -25.25 32.31 -25.41
C VAL A 129 -25.95 31.76 -26.66
N GLN A 130 -26.38 30.50 -26.64
CA GLN A 130 -27.12 29.92 -27.76
C GLN A 130 -28.47 30.62 -27.98
N THR A 131 -29.19 30.96 -26.91
CA THR A 131 -30.43 31.74 -26.98
C THR A 131 -30.18 33.14 -27.54
N ASP A 132 -29.15 33.83 -27.07
CA ASP A 132 -28.79 35.18 -27.54
C ASP A 132 -28.43 35.17 -29.04
N LEU A 133 -27.65 34.19 -29.48
CA LEU A 133 -27.30 34.02 -30.89
C LEU A 133 -28.53 33.76 -31.77
N GLN A 134 -29.51 33.00 -31.27
CA GLN A 134 -30.77 32.79 -31.98
C GLN A 134 -31.57 34.09 -32.08
N GLY A 135 -31.64 34.88 -31.00
CA GLY A 135 -32.29 36.20 -31.04
C GLY A 135 -31.60 37.17 -32.02
N LEU A 136 -30.27 37.20 -32.06
CA LEU A 136 -29.52 38.00 -33.04
C LEU A 136 -29.79 37.56 -34.49
N LYS A 137 -29.87 36.24 -34.72
CA LYS A 137 -30.22 35.70 -36.03
C LYS A 137 -31.59 36.20 -36.49
N ASP A 138 -32.59 36.20 -35.61
CA ASP A 138 -33.93 36.68 -35.93
C ASP A 138 -33.93 38.19 -36.26
N VAL A 139 -33.17 39.00 -35.51
CA VAL A 139 -32.99 40.44 -35.80
C VAL A 139 -32.37 40.65 -37.18
N VAL A 140 -31.30 39.92 -37.51
CA VAL A 140 -30.63 40.02 -38.82
C VAL A 140 -31.58 39.64 -39.95
N GLN A 141 -32.37 38.58 -39.80
CA GLN A 141 -33.37 38.18 -40.78
C GLN A 141 -34.42 39.27 -41.00
N ASN A 142 -34.97 39.83 -39.93
CA ASN A 142 -35.95 40.91 -40.00
C ASN A 142 -35.39 42.16 -40.69
N LEU A 143 -34.16 42.56 -40.38
CA LEU A 143 -33.48 43.68 -41.04
C LEU A 143 -33.27 43.42 -42.54
N THR A 144 -32.84 42.20 -42.89
CA THR A 144 -32.64 41.80 -44.29
C THR A 144 -33.94 41.92 -45.08
N THR A 145 -35.03 41.34 -44.58
CA THR A 145 -36.36 41.46 -45.21
C THR A 145 -36.84 42.92 -45.29
N GLY A 146 -36.60 43.72 -44.25
CA GLY A 146 -36.93 45.15 -44.26
C GLY A 146 -36.17 45.93 -45.35
N MET A 147 -34.88 45.63 -45.54
CA MET A 147 -34.06 46.23 -46.59
C MET A 147 -34.50 45.82 -48.00
N GLU A 148 -34.86 44.55 -48.20
CA GLU A 148 -35.39 44.05 -49.48
C GLU A 148 -36.70 44.77 -49.86
N ALA A 149 -37.60 44.93 -48.87
CA ALA A 149 -38.85 45.67 -49.07
C ALA A 149 -38.59 47.15 -49.41
N MET A 150 -37.64 47.78 -48.74
CA MET A 150 -37.25 49.17 -49.01
C MET A 150 -36.63 49.34 -50.39
N THR A 151 -35.76 48.41 -50.79
CA THR A 151 -35.15 48.39 -52.13
C THR A 151 -36.22 48.27 -53.22
N THR A 152 -37.24 47.42 -52.99
CA THR A 152 -38.37 47.27 -53.91
C THR A 152 -39.19 48.55 -54.04
N LEU A 153 -39.39 49.28 -52.94
CA LEU A 153 -40.09 50.56 -52.93
C LEU A 153 -39.32 51.67 -53.66
N LEU A 154 -38.00 51.70 -53.51
CA LEU A 154 -37.12 52.71 -54.12
C LEU A 154 -36.70 52.37 -55.57
N GLY A 155 -36.82 51.11 -55.98
CA GLY A 155 -36.51 50.60 -57.31
C GLY A 155 -37.67 50.63 -58.32
N LYS A 156 -38.78 51.29 -57.96
CA LYS A 156 -39.76 51.86 -58.90
C LYS A 156 -39.50 53.35 -59.05
#